data_AF-A0A6B3EFM6-F1
#
_entry.id   AF-A0A6B3EFM6-F1
#
_cell.length_a   1.000
_cell.length_b   1.000
_cell.length_c   1.000
_cell.angle_alpha   90.00
_cell.angle_beta   90.00
_cell.angle_gamma   90.00
#
_symmetry.space_group_name_H-M   'P 1'
#
loop_
_entity.id
_entity.type
_entity.pdbx_description
1 polymer ?
#
loop_
_entity_poly.entity_id
_entity_poly.type
_entity_poly.pdbx_seq_one_letter_code
_entity_poly.pdbx_strand_id
1 'polypeptide(L)' 'MKTTTGAALFLAVLATGLMAGLFAAFSYAVMPGLGKGSDRTFVEAMRNINKAILNGWFLTPFAGALLVLALAAVGAWTSG' A
#
# COMPACT_ATOMS: atom_id res chain seq x y z
N MET A 1 24.76 0.02 12.34
CA MET A 1 23.61 0.90 12.67
C MET A 1 23.19 1.80 11.52
N LYS A 2 24.06 2.65 10.93
CA LYS A 2 23.64 3.54 9.83
C LYS A 2 23.11 2.80 8.58
N THR A 3 23.73 1.71 8.17
CA THR A 3 23.32 0.93 6.99
C THR A 3 21.98 0.21 7.18
N THR A 4 21.72 -0.32 8.38
CA THR A 4 20.45 -1.01 8.71
C THR A 4 19.27 -0.05 8.76
N THR A 5 19.46 1.15 9.33
CA THR A 5 18.44 2.20 9.35
C THR A 5 18.16 2.72 7.93
N GLY A 6 19.19 2.90 7.10
CA GLY A 6 19.03 3.30 5.70
C GLY A 6 18.22 2.28 4.87
N ALA A 7 18.48 0.98 5.04
CA ALA A 7 17.71 -0.06 4.37
C ALA A 7 16.24 -0.10 4.83
N ALA A 8 15.99 0.08 6.13
CA ALA A 8 14.64 0.14 6.68
C ALA A 8 13.86 1.35 6.13
N LEU A 9 14.48 2.54 6.08
CA LEU A 9 13.84 3.73 5.52
C LEU A 9 13.53 3.56 4.02
N PHE A 10 14.46 2.97 3.24
CA PHE A 10 14.21 2.68 1.83
C PHE A 10 13.02 1.74 1.63
N LEU A 11 12.97 0.63 2.38
CA LEU A 11 11.84 -0.31 2.33
C LEU A 11 10.53 0.32 2.79
N ALA A 12 10.57 1.21 3.79
CA ALA A 12 9.39 1.95 4.22
C ALA A 12 8.86 2.88 3.12
N VAL A 13 9.74 3.63 2.45
CA VAL A 13 9.36 4.50 1.32
C VAL A 13 8.78 3.69 0.16
N LEU A 14 9.39 2.56 -0.19
CA LEU A 14 8.87 1.69 -1.25
C LEU A 14 7.48 1.14 -0.89
N ALA A 15 7.32 0.57 0.30
CA ALA A 15 6.06 -0.06 0.70
C ALA A 15 4.93 0.97 0.80
N THR A 16 5.20 2.14 1.41
CA THR A 16 4.21 3.22 1.50
C THR A 16 3.92 3.86 0.14
N GLY A 17 4.93 4.03 -0.72
CA GLY A 17 4.77 4.54 -2.08
C GLY A 17 3.92 3.62 -2.97
N LEU A 18 4.12 2.30 -2.88
CA LEU A 18 3.26 1.33 -3.55
C LEU A 18 1.81 1.44 -3.08
N MET A 19 1.58 1.61 -1.77
CA MET A 19 0.23 1.76 -1.24
C MET A 19 -0.42 3.08 -1.67
N ALA A 20 0.33 4.18 -1.60
CA ALA A 20 -0.13 5.49 -2.07
C ALA A 20 -0.49 5.44 -3.57
N GLY A 21 0.35 4.80 -4.39
CA GLY A 21 0.11 4.60 -5.82
C GLY A 21 -1.16 3.79 -6.09
N LEU A 22 -1.38 2.71 -5.35
CA LEU A 22 -2.61 1.91 -5.45
C LEU A 22 -3.85 2.74 -5.13
N PHE A 23 -3.85 3.49 -4.02
CA PHE A 23 -4.98 4.33 -3.63
C PHE A 23 -5.22 5.48 -4.61
N ALA A 24 -4.15 6.10 -5.10
CA ALA A 24 -4.22 7.15 -6.11
C ALA A 24 -4.80 6.62 -7.43
N ALA A 25 -4.35 5.45 -7.90
CA ALA A 25 -4.90 4.83 -9.11
C ALA A 25 -6.41 4.53 -8.95
N PHE A 26 -6.83 4.03 -7.78
CA PHE A 26 -8.25 3.80 -7.51
C PHE A 26 -9.04 5.11 -7.52
N SER A 27 -8.53 6.15 -6.88
CA SER A 27 -9.22 7.42 -6.70
C SER A 27 -9.31 8.23 -8.00
N TYR A 28 -8.23 8.27 -8.79
CA TYR A 28 -8.13 9.12 -9.97
C TYR A 28 -8.64 8.44 -11.24
N ALA A 29 -8.54 7.12 -11.35
CA ALA A 29 -8.86 6.39 -12.58
C ALA A 29 -9.94 5.33 -12.39
N VAL A 30 -9.76 4.37 -11.47
CA VAL A 30 -10.66 3.20 -11.38
C VAL A 30 -12.07 3.59 -10.96
N MET A 31 -12.23 4.31 -9.85
CA MET A 31 -13.55 4.67 -9.32
C MET A 31 -14.31 5.63 -10.25
N PRO A 32 -13.69 6.71 -10.79
CA PRO A 32 -14.35 7.54 -11.80
C PRO A 32 -14.69 6.77 -13.09
N GLY A 33 -13.83 5.82 -13.51
CA GLY A 33 -14.08 4.98 -14.67
C GLY A 33 -15.28 4.05 -14.48
N LEU A 34 -15.32 3.33 -13.35
CA LEU A 34 -16.45 2.47 -13.00
C LEU A 34 -17.75 3.25 -12.80
N GLY A 35 -17.68 4.46 -12.24
CA GLY A 35 -18.82 5.33 -12.01
C GLY A 35 -19.52 5.83 -13.29
N LYS A 36 -18.88 5.69 -14.46
CA LYS A 36 -19.52 5.95 -15.77
C LYS A 36 -20.34 4.77 -16.30
N GLY A 37 -20.21 3.59 -15.67
CA GLY A 37 -20.96 2.39 -16.03
C GLY A 37 -22.27 2.25 -15.24
N SER A 38 -22.94 1.11 -15.42
CA SER A 38 -24.14 0.79 -14.63
C SER A 38 -23.79 0.44 -13.18
N ASP A 39 -24.71 0.69 -12.25
CA ASP A 39 -24.56 0.31 -10.82
C ASP A 39 -24.24 -1.17 -10.66
N ARG A 40 -24.85 -2.04 -11.49
CA ARG A 40 -24.60 -3.47 -11.47
C ARG A 40 -23.14 -3.78 -11.80
N THR A 41 -22.62 -3.19 -12.89
CA THR A 41 -21.23 -3.36 -13.31
C THR A 41 -20.26 -2.85 -12.24
N PHE A 42 -20.56 -1.69 -11.64
CA PHE A 42 -19.76 -1.12 -10.56
C PHE A 42 -19.64 -2.07 -9.37
N VAL A 43 -20.79 -2.56 -8.86
CA VAL A 43 -20.82 -3.41 -7.65
C VAL A 43 -20.23 -4.79 -7.92
N GLU A 44 -20.45 -5.37 -9.10
CA GLU A 44 -19.81 -6.63 -9.50
C GLU A 44 -18.29 -6.49 -9.59
N ALA A 45 -17.79 -5.43 -10.26
CA ALA A 45 -16.36 -5.17 -10.37
C ALA A 45 -15.71 -4.96 -9.00
N MET A 46 -16.27 -4.09 -8.16
CA MET A 46 -15.71 -3.81 -6.83
C MET A 46 -15.72 -5.04 -5.91
N ARG A 47 -16.76 -5.89 -5.96
CA ARG A 47 -16.75 -7.16 -5.20
C ARG A 47 -15.64 -8.11 -5.67
N ASN A 48 -15.43 -8.22 -6.97
CA ASN A 48 -14.37 -9.06 -7.51
C ASN A 48 -12.98 -8.53 -7.16
N ILE A 49 -12.78 -7.21 -7.26
CA ILE A 49 -11.55 -6.53 -6.83
C ILE A 49 -11.29 -6.78 -5.34
N ASN A 50 -12.28 -6.58 -4.48
CA ASN A 50 -12.14 -6.75 -3.03
C ASN A 50 -11.79 -8.20 -2.63
N LYS A 51 -12.24 -9.19 -3.41
CA LYS A 51 -11.82 -10.59 -3.21
C LYS A 51 -10.40 -10.84 -3.73
N ALA A 52 -10.08 -10.33 -4.91
CA ALA A 52 -8.80 -10.55 -5.56
C ALA A 52 -7.63 -9.82 -4.88
N ILE A 53 -7.89 -8.64 -4.28
CA ILE A 53 -6.87 -7.80 -3.66
C ILE A 53 -6.30 -8.42 -2.38
N LEU A 54 -7.06 -9.26 -1.67
CA LEU A 54 -6.60 -9.95 -0.47
C LEU A 54 -5.69 -11.13 -0.84
N ASN A 55 -4.48 -10.81 -1.31
CA ASN A 55 -3.46 -11.78 -1.68
C ASN A 55 -2.09 -11.39 -1.09
N GLY A 56 -1.11 -12.28 -1.18
CA GLY A 56 0.23 -12.06 -0.62
C GLY A 56 0.95 -10.82 -1.17
N TRP A 57 0.73 -10.46 -2.44
CA TRP A 57 1.35 -9.29 -3.07
C TRP A 57 0.81 -7.97 -2.54
N PHE A 58 -0.46 -7.91 -2.17
CA PHE A 58 -1.04 -6.74 -1.50
C PHE A 58 -0.64 -6.70 -0.02
N LEU A 59 -0.72 -7.84 0.67
CA LEU A 59 -0.43 -7.91 2.11
C LEU A 59 1.04 -7.56 2.42
N THR A 60 1.97 -7.89 1.53
CA THR A 60 3.41 -7.63 1.72
C THR A 60 3.73 -6.14 1.91
N PRO A 61 3.44 -5.23 0.96
CA PRO A 61 3.67 -3.80 1.17
C PRO A 61 2.68 -3.20 2.18
N PHE A 62 1.44 -3.70 2.26
CA PHE A 62 0.44 -3.15 3.18
C PHE A 62 0.79 -3.36 4.65
N ALA A 63 1.06 -4.60 5.07
CA ALA A 63 1.47 -4.92 6.45
C ALA A 63 2.96 -4.66 6.68
N GLY A 64 3.79 -4.93 5.66
CA GLY A 64 5.24 -4.71 5.73
C GLY A 64 5.61 -3.23 5.91
N ALA A 65 4.86 -2.28 5.31
CA ALA A 65 5.09 -0.85 5.53
C ALA A 65 5.03 -0.48 7.02
N LEU A 66 4.01 -0.95 7.74
CA LEU A 66 3.84 -0.67 9.17
C LEU A 66 5.00 -1.22 10.00
N LEU A 67 5.37 -2.48 9.76
CA LEU A 67 6.46 -3.14 10.48
C LEU A 67 7.81 -2.46 10.22
N VAL A 68 8.12 -2.17 8.96
CA VAL A 68 9.40 -1.55 8.58
C VAL A 68 9.48 -0.11 9.09
N LEU A 69 8.39 0.66 9.05
CA LEU A 69 8.34 2.00 9.64
C LEU A 69 8.58 1.97 11.15
N ALA A 70 7.92 1.05 11.87
CA ALA A 70 8.11 0.90 13.31
C ALA A 70 9.57 0.55 13.65
N LEU A 71 10.18 -0.40 12.92
CA LEU A 71 11.58 -0.77 13.09
C LEU A 71 12.52 0.40 12.78
N ALA A 72 12.26 1.16 11.71
CA ALA A 72 13.04 2.34 11.37
C ALA A 72 12.96 3.42 12.45
N ALA A 73 11.76 3.67 13.00
CA ALA A 73 11.55 4.66 14.06
C ALA A 73 12.28 4.28 15.35
N VAL A 74 12.16 3.03 15.81
CA VAL A 74 12.89 2.53 16.99
C VAL A 74 14.40 2.56 16.76
N GLY A 75 14.85 2.11 15.59
CA GLY A 75 16.27 2.15 15.22
C GLY A 75 16.83 3.56 15.20
N ALA A 76 16.10 4.54 14.66
CA ALA A 76 16.48 5.94 14.68
C ALA A 76 16.50 6.52 16.10
N TRP A 77 15.48 6.23 16.91
CA TRP A 77 15.36 6.72 18.29
C TRP A 77 16.50 6.22 19.19
N THR A 78 16.88 4.95 19.06
CA THR A 78 17.96 4.35 19.86
C THR A 78 19.37 4.69 19.37
N SER A 79 19.50 5.36 18.22
CA SER A 79 20.79 5.70 17.62
C SER A 79 21.16 7.19 17.66
N GLY A 80 20.26 8.03 18.20
CA GLY A 80 20.54 9.41 18.61
C GLY A 80 20.94 9.47 20.07
#